data_AF-A0A1J5NYW5-F1
#
_entry.id   AF-A0A1J5NYW5-F1
#
_cell.length_a   1.000
_cell.length_b   1.000
_cell.length_c   1.000
_cell.angle_alpha   90.00
_cell.angle_beta   90.00
_cell.angle_gamma   90.00
#
_symmetry.space_group_name_H-M   'P 1'
#
loop_
_entity.id
_entity.type
_entity.pdbx_description
1 polymer ?
#
loop_
_entity_poly.entity_id
_entity_poly.type
_entity_poly.pdbx_seq_one_letter_code
_entity_poly.pdbx_strand_id
1 'polypeptide(L)' 'MSSDLGYMPGFKDSMTDDQLAELVAYLRRQFAPEKPAWTGVQEAIGRIRQGISR' A
#
# COMPACT_ATOMS: atom_id res chain seq x y z
N MET A 1 -2.61 27.32 -23.82
CA MET A 1 -3.56 27.39 -22.69
C MET A 1 -3.33 26.13 -21.86
N SER A 2 -2.70 26.34 -20.70
CA SER A 2 -2.19 25.42 -19.66
C SER A 2 -2.39 23.91 -19.83
N SER A 3 -1.31 23.23 -20.21
CA SER A 3 -1.12 21.77 -20.15
C SER A 3 -0.41 21.34 -18.86
N ASP A 4 -0.69 21.98 -17.73
CA ASP A 4 0.07 21.81 -16.47
C ASP A 4 -0.83 21.79 -15.22
N LEU A 5 -2.04 21.24 -15.36
CA LEU A 5 -2.70 20.69 -14.17
C LEU A 5 -1.92 19.44 -13.80
N GLY A 6 -0.93 19.63 -12.92
CA GLY A 6 -0.06 18.60 -12.36
C GLY A 6 -0.81 17.29 -12.19
N TYR A 7 -0.56 16.38 -13.13
CA TYR A 7 -1.08 15.03 -13.11
C TYR A 7 -0.40 14.36 -11.93
N MET A 8 -0.97 14.45 -10.74
CA MET A 8 -0.59 13.55 -9.66
C MET A 8 -1.17 12.19 -10.07
N PRO A 9 -0.36 11.22 -10.54
CA PRO A 9 -0.86 9.88 -10.74
C PRO A 9 -1.46 9.45 -9.40
N GLY A 10 -2.71 9.00 -9.40
CA GLY A 10 -3.36 8.58 -8.17
C GLY A 10 -2.43 7.62 -7.44
N PHE A 11 -2.24 7.79 -6.13
CA PHE A 11 -1.32 6.99 -5.30
C PHE A 11 -1.42 5.46 -5.50
N LYS A 12 -2.52 4.99 -6.12
CA LYS A 12 -2.69 3.65 -6.69
C LYS A 12 -1.55 3.22 -7.63
N ASP A 13 -0.98 4.10 -8.44
CA ASP A 13 0.18 3.84 -9.31
C ASP A 13 1.51 4.22 -8.66
N SER A 14 1.49 5.05 -7.62
CA SER A 14 2.70 5.52 -6.93
C SER A 14 3.24 4.50 -5.92
N MET A 15 2.41 3.57 -5.43
CA MET A 15 2.83 2.52 -4.50
C MET A 15 2.40 1.14 -5.01
N THR A 16 3.38 0.25 -5.17
CA THR A 16 3.16 -1.16 -5.51
C THR A 16 2.67 -1.93 -4.28
N ASP A 17 2.11 -3.12 -4.49
CA ASP A 17 1.71 -4.02 -3.40
C ASP A 17 2.87 -4.34 -2.45
N ASP A 18 4.09 -4.37 -2.99
CA ASP A 18 5.33 -4.58 -2.25
C ASP A 18 5.63 -3.41 -1.30
N GLN A 19 5.55 -2.17 -1.80
CA GLN A 19 5.75 -0.96 -0.99
C GLN A 19 4.70 -0.85 0.13
N LEU A 20 3.47 -1.27 -0.15
CA LEU A 20 2.41 -1.30 0.84
C LEU A 20 2.67 -2.39 1.91
N ALA A 21 3.18 -3.55 1.50
CA ALA A 21 3.55 -4.63 2.41
C ALA A 21 4.72 -4.22 3.33
N GLU A 22 5.72 -3.52 2.79
CA GLU A 22 6.83 -2.97 3.56
C GLU A 22 6.36 -1.93 4.58
N LEU A 23 5.47 -1.01 4.18
CA LEU A 23 4.89 -0.02 5.09
C LEU A 23 4.13 -0.71 6.23
N VAL A 24 3.32 -1.72 5.92
CA VAL A 24 2.57 -2.49 6.91
C VAL A 24 3.53 -3.23 7.87
N ALA A 25 4.60 -3.82 7.35
CA ALA A 25 5.63 -4.45 8.17
C ALA A 25 6.34 -3.45 9.08
N TYR A 26 6.64 -2.25 8.56
CA TYR A 26 7.22 -1.15 9.35
C TYR A 26 6.29 -0.73 10.48
N LEU A 27 5.00 -0.49 10.20
CA LEU A 27 4.01 -0.13 11.21
C LEU A 27 3.90 -1.21 12.30
N ARG A 28 3.90 -2.48 11.91
CA ARG A 28 3.88 -3.59 12.87
C ARG A 28 5.09 -3.57 13.79
N ARG A 29 6.29 -3.39 13.24
CA ARG A 29 7.53 -3.31 14.02
C ARG A 29 7.57 -2.08 14.92
N GLN A 30 7.05 -0.94 14.45
CA GLN A 30 7.14 0.31 15.19
C GLN A 30 6.11 0.38 16.33
N PHE A 31 4.86 0.00 16.07
CA PHE A 31 3.75 0.19 17.00
C PHE A 31 3.41 -1.06 17.83
N ALA A 32 3.85 -2.25 17.40
CA ALA A 32 3.59 -3.49 18.13
C ALA A 32 4.75 -4.50 18.00
N PRO A 33 5.97 -4.14 18.44
CA PRO A 33 7.14 -5.01 18.34
C PRO A 33 6.99 -6.32 19.13
N GLU A 34 6.16 -6.31 20.17
CA GLU A 34 5.87 -7.48 21.02
C GLU A 34 5.02 -8.56 20.33
N LYS A 35 4.39 -8.24 19.20
CA LYS A 35 3.49 -9.17 18.52
C LYS A 35 4.11 -9.69 17.22
N PRO A 36 3.83 -10.95 16.84
CA PRO A 36 4.40 -11.55 15.64
C PRO A 36 4.04 -10.75 14.38
N ALA A 37 4.94 -10.80 13.40
CA ALA A 37 4.72 -10.22 12.08
C ALA A 37 3.46 -10.81 11.45
N TRP A 38 2.71 -9.96 10.74
CA TRP A 38 1.57 -10.45 9.97
C TRP A 38 2.05 -11.27 8.77
N THR A 39 1.41 -12.42 8.55
CA THR A 39 1.66 -13.31 7.41
C THR A 39 0.60 -13.08 6.34
N GLY A 40 0.95 -13.30 5.06
CA GLY A 40 0.00 -13.13 3.95
C GLY A 40 -0.38 -11.67 3.64
N VAL A 41 0.44 -10.70 4.07
CA VAL A 41 0.16 -9.27 3.88
C VAL A 41 0.01 -8.92 2.39
N GLN A 42 0.88 -9.45 1.52
CA GLN A 42 0.77 -9.21 0.07
C GLN A 42 -0.53 -9.77 -0.53
N GLU A 43 -0.95 -10.97 -0.14
CA GLU A 43 -2.20 -11.56 -0.62
C GLU A 43 -3.42 -10.76 -0.15
N ALA A 44 -3.39 -10.28 1.10
CA ALA A 44 -4.44 -9.42 1.63
C ALA A 44 -4.52 -8.09 0.86
N ILE A 45 -3.37 -7.45 0.59
CA ILE A 45 -3.30 -6.21 -0.20
C ILE A 45 -3.84 -6.44 -1.61
N GLY A 46 -3.43 -7.51 -2.28
CA GLY A 46 -3.92 -7.86 -3.62
C GLY A 46 -5.43 -8.05 -3.65
N ARG A 47 -6.01 -8.78 -2.69
CA ARG A 47 -7.47 -8.92 -2.56
C ARG A 47 -8.17 -7.58 -2.35
N ILE A 48 -7.63 -6.72 -1.48
CA ILE A 48 -8.21 -5.41 -1.18
C ILE A 48 -8.18 -4.49 -2.41
N ARG A 49 -7.06 -4.43 -3.14
CA ARG A 49 -6.93 -3.60 -4.35
C ARG A 49 -7.83 -4.06 -5.49
N GLN A 50 -8.04 -5.37 -5.63
CA GLN A 50 -9.04 -5.89 -6.56
C GLN A 50 -10.46 -5.47 -6.18
N GLY A 51 -10.78 -5.45 -4.89
CA GLY A 51 -12.07 -4.95 -4.39
C GLY A 51 -12.28 -3.44 -4.57
N ILE A 52 -11.23 -2.63 -4.44
CA ILE A 52 -11.28 -1.16 -4.61
C ILE A 52 -11.46 -0.76 -6.09
N SER A 53 -11.09 -1.64 -7.03
CA SER A 53 -11.18 -1.35 -8.47
C SER A 53 -12.57 -1.69 -9.07
N ARG A 54 -13.57 -1.98 -8.25
CA ARG A 54 -14.93 -2.35 -8.66
C ARG A 54 -15.92 -1.20 -8.55
#